data_AF-A0A4Y9QIH1-F1
#
_entry.id   AF-A0A4Y9QIH1-F1
#
_cell.length_a   1.000
_cell.length_b   1.000
_cell.length_c   1.000
_cell.angle_alpha   90.00
_cell.angle_beta   90.00
_cell.angle_gamma   90.00
#
_symmetry.space_group_name_H-M   'P 1'
#
loop_
_entity.id
_entity.type
_entity.pdbx_description
1 polymer ?
#
loop_
_entity_poly.entity_id
_entity_poly.type
_entity_poly.pdbx_seq_one_letter_code
_entity_poly.pdbx_strand_id
1 'polypeptide(L)' 'MNDRANKAEAVVLPPIPAKRYFTIGEVSDLCGVKPHVLRYWEQEFTQLKPVKRRGNRRYYQHHEVLLI' A
#
# COMPACT_ATOMS: atom_id res chain seq x y z
N MET A 1 -10.80 26.36 -12.18
CA MET A 1 -9.56 25.61 -12.49
C MET A 1 -9.28 24.61 -11.39
N ASN A 2 -9.46 23.32 -11.67
CA ASN A 2 -8.50 22.26 -11.38
C ASN A 2 -9.17 20.94 -11.77
N ASP A 3 -8.75 20.52 -12.95
CA ASP A 3 -9.04 19.30 -13.68
C ASP A 3 -9.42 18.12 -12.79
N ARG A 4 -10.71 17.83 -12.77
CA ARG A 4 -11.21 16.46 -12.56
C ARG A 4 -10.89 15.64 -13.80
N ALA A 5 -9.60 15.38 -14.02
CA ALA A 5 -9.18 14.36 -14.96
C ALA A 5 -9.39 12.99 -14.29
N ASN A 6 -10.64 12.53 -14.28
CA ASN A 6 -10.94 11.12 -14.17
C ASN A 6 -10.45 10.45 -15.47
N LYS A 7 -9.14 10.21 -15.55
CA LYS A 7 -8.56 9.39 -16.59
C LYS A 7 -8.61 7.97 -16.05
N ALA A 8 -9.70 7.26 -16.36
CA ALA A 8 -9.81 5.82 -16.19
C ALA A 8 -8.89 5.08 -17.20
N GLU A 9 -7.63 5.49 -17.29
CA GLU A 9 -6.60 4.59 -17.78
C GLU A 9 -6.53 3.46 -16.76
N ALA A 10 -6.72 2.22 -17.23
CA ALA A 10 -6.47 1.06 -16.40
C ALA A 10 -5.07 1.19 -15.81
N VAL A 11 -4.99 1.54 -14.52
CA VAL A 11 -3.72 1.72 -13.83
C VAL A 11 -3.06 0.35 -13.81
N VAL A 12 -2.11 0.14 -14.73
CA VAL A 12 -1.32 -1.09 -14.76
C VAL A 12 -0.43 -1.05 -13.52
N LEU A 13 -0.77 -1.86 -12.53
CA LEU A 13 0.01 -1.97 -11.31
C LEU A 13 1.36 -2.63 -11.65
N PRO A 14 2.48 -2.11 -11.10
CA PRO A 14 3.78 -2.72 -11.30
C PRO A 14 3.81 -4.13 -10.70
N PRO A 15 4.63 -5.05 -11.25
CA PRO A 15 4.81 -6.36 -10.64
C PRO A 15 5.42 -6.20 -9.24
N ILE A 16 4.95 -7.00 -8.28
CA ILE A 16 5.48 -6.98 -6.92
C ILE A 16 6.91 -7.52 -6.94
N PRO A 17 7.92 -6.75 -6.48
CA PRO A 17 9.30 -7.21 -6.40
C PRO A 17 9.47 -8.41 -5.46
N ALA A 18 10.51 -9.22 -5.69
CA ALA A 18 10.92 -10.32 -4.80
C ALA A 18 11.58 -9.80 -3.50
N LYS A 19 10.88 -8.94 -2.76
CA LYS A 19 11.32 -8.33 -1.49
C LYS A 19 10.44 -8.83 -0.35
N ARG A 20 11.04 -9.04 0.83
CA ARG A 20 10.32 -9.59 2.00
C ARG A 20 9.49 -8.55 2.75
N TYR A 21 9.91 -7.28 2.74
CA TYR A 21 9.27 -6.21 3.50
C TYR A 21 9.16 -4.93 2.65
N PHE A 22 7.97 -4.35 2.62
CA PHE A 22 7.64 -3.12 1.90
C PHE A 22 7.27 -2.03 2.89
N THR A 23 7.77 -0.82 2.70
CA THR A 23 7.31 0.35 3.46
C THR A 23 5.93 0.79 2.98
N ILE A 24 5.20 1.56 3.79
CA ILE A 24 3.89 2.10 3.40
C ILE A 24 3.93 2.95 2.12
N GLY A 25 5.06 3.60 1.82
CA GLY A 25 5.26 4.31 0.57
C GLY A 25 5.36 3.35 -0.61
N GLU A 26 6.21 2.33 -0.49
CA GLU A 26 6.33 1.29 -1.53
C GLU A 26 5.00 0.60 -1.79
N VAL A 27 4.22 0.26 -0.75
CA VAL A 27 2.89 -0.37 -0.94
C VAL A 27 1.89 0.59 -1.59
N SER A 28 1.93 1.87 -1.22
CA SER A 28 1.13 2.90 -1.87
C SER A 28 1.39 2.98 -3.37
N ASP A 29 2.66 2.90 -3.77
CA ASP A 29 3.06 2.95 -5.17
C ASP A 29 2.72 1.65 -5.91
N LEU A 30 2.87 0.49 -5.26
CA LEU A 30 2.55 -0.83 -5.83
C LEU A 30 1.05 -1.02 -6.07
N CYS A 31 0.21 -0.57 -5.14
CA CYS A 31 -1.24 -0.80 -5.18
C CYS A 31 -2.03 0.41 -5.68
N GLY A 32 -1.38 1.57 -5.89
CA GLY A 32 -2.05 2.82 -6.28
C GLY A 32 -2.95 3.39 -5.17
N VAL A 33 -2.73 2.99 -3.91
CA VAL A 33 -3.57 3.36 -2.76
C VAL A 33 -2.84 4.35 -1.87
N LYS A 34 -3.48 5.49 -1.56
CA LYS A 34 -2.85 6.52 -0.72
C LYS A 34 -2.48 5.98 0.68
N PRO A 35 -1.35 6.38 1.28
CA PRO A 35 -0.88 5.83 2.56
C PRO A 35 -1.85 5.97 3.74
N HIS A 36 -2.74 6.97 3.76
CA HIS A 36 -3.72 7.09 4.84
C HIS A 36 -4.85 6.06 4.73
N VAL A 37 -5.20 5.63 3.51
CA VAL A 37 -6.17 4.57 3.27
C VAL A 37 -5.60 3.23 3.75
N LEU A 38 -4.33 2.96 3.48
CA LEU A 38 -3.64 1.78 4.01
C LEU A 38 -3.64 1.75 5.54
N ARG A 39 -3.40 2.90 6.20
CA ARG A 39 -3.48 2.99 7.67
C ARG A 39 -4.89 2.75 8.21
N TYR A 40 -5.90 3.21 7.48
CA TYR A 40 -7.29 2.92 7.84
C TYR A 40 -7.58 1.43 7.70
N TRP A 41 -7.14 0.79 6.61
CA TRP A 41 -7.27 -0.65 6.40
C TRP A 41 -6.54 -1.49 7.45
N GLU A 42 -5.41 -1.04 8.00
CA GLU A 42 -4.73 -1.69 9.14
C GLU A 42 -5.64 -1.80 10.37
N GLN A 43 -6.63 -0.90 10.52
CA GLN A 43 -7.56 -0.90 11.65
C GLN A 43 -8.79 -1.76 11.35
N GLU A 44 -9.27 -1.73 10.11
CA GLU A 44 -10.47 -2.46 9.69
C GLU A 44 -10.23 -3.96 9.43
N PHE A 45 -9.06 -4.31 8.90
CA PHE A 45 -8.75 -5.68 8.49
C PHE A 45 -7.70 -6.31 9.40
N THR A 46 -8.12 -7.28 10.21
CA THR A 46 -7.24 -8.02 11.13
C THR A 46 -6.17 -8.87 10.45
N GLN A 47 -6.28 -9.08 9.13
CA GLN A 47 -5.28 -9.76 8.30
C GLN A 47 -4.13 -8.82 7.87
N LEU A 48 -4.34 -7.50 7.92
CA LEU A 48 -3.35 -6.49 7.57
C LEU A 48 -2.66 -6.00 8.84
N LYS A 49 -1.53 -6.62 9.20
CA LYS A 49 -0.81 -6.41 10.46
C LYS A 49 0.66 -6.08 10.19
N PRO A 50 0.96 -4.89 9.62
CA PRO A 50 2.32 -4.54 9.29
C PRO A 50 3.20 -4.48 10.53
N VAL A 51 4.41 -5.01 10.40
CA VAL A 51 5.37 -5.05 11.49
C VAL A 51 5.86 -3.63 11.77
N LYS A 52 5.69 -3.17 13.02
CA LYS A 52 6.22 -1.89 13.49
C LYS A 52 7.68 -2.07 13.94
N ARG A 53 8.60 -1.30 13.37
CA ARG A 53 10.02 -1.26 13.77
C ARG A 53 10.40 0.11 14.35
N ARG A 54 11.69 0.31 14.66
CA ARG A 54 12.25 1.58 15.18
C ARG A 54 11.67 2.79 14.43
N GLY A 55 11.29 3.82 15.19
CA GLY A 55 10.69 5.04 14.66
C GLY A 55 9.25 4.88 14.16
N ASN A 56 8.50 3.88 14.65
CA ASN A 56 7.10 3.61 14.26
C ASN A 56 6.92 3.40 12.74
N ARG A 57 7.97 2.94 12.07
CA ARG A 57 7.95 2.60 10.64
C ARG A 57 7.22 1.28 10.45
N ARG A 58 6.28 1.26 9.50
CA ARG A 58 5.46 0.11 9.15
C ARG A 58 6.06 -0.62 7.96
N TYR A 59 6.11 -1.94 8.08
CA TYR A 59 6.62 -2.83 7.06
C TYR A 59 5.58 -3.92 6.77
N TYR A 60 5.10 -3.94 5.53
CA TYR A 60 4.18 -4.94 5.01
C TYR A 60 4.99 -6.10 4.44
N GLN A 61 4.55 -7.32 4.69
CA GLN A 61 5.08 -8.51 4.05
C GLN A 61 4.45 -8.71 2.68
N HIS A 62 5.08 -9.56 1.87
CA HIS A 62 4.58 -9.85 0.53
C HIS A 62 3.11 -10.31 0.52
N HIS A 63 2.70 -11.18 1.46
CA HIS A 63 1.30 -11.63 1.54
C HIS A 63 0.34 -10.50 1.91
N GLU A 64 0.77 -9.51 2.70
CA GLU A 64 -0.05 -8.35 3.05
C GLU A 64 -0.22 -7.43 1.83
N VAL A 65 0.80 -7.31 0.99
CA VAL A 65 0.70 -6.57 -0.29
C VAL A 65 -0.24 -7.27 -1.26
N LEU A 66 -0.28 -8.61 -1.28
CA LEU A 66 -1.23 -9.37 -2.12
C LEU A 66 -2.69 -9.28 -1.65
N LEU A 67 -2.91 -8.91 -0.37
CA LEU A 67 -4.25 -8.71 0.19
C LEU A 67 -4.83 -7.34 -0.12
N ILE A 68 -3.98 -6.38 -0.54
CA ILE A 68 -4.32 -4.99 -0.87
C ILE A 68 -4.64 -4.89 -2.36
#